data_AF-A0A6B1EWA2-F1
#
_entry.id   AF-A0A6B1EWA2-F1
#
_cell.length_a   1.000
_cell.length_b   1.000
_cell.length_c   1.000
_cell.angle_alpha   90.00
_cell.angle_beta   90.00
_cell.angle_gamma   90.00
#
_symmetry.space_group_name_H-M   'P 1'
#
loop_
_entity.id
_entity.type
_entity.pdbx_description
1 polymer ?
#
loop_
_entity_poly.entity_id
_entity_poly.type
_entity_poly.pdbx_seq_one_letter_code
_entity_poly.pdbx_strand_id
1 'polypeptide(L)'
;MQEKQFKVRAAHCDYRATEEDIYQTLRRITDPLTRAWKPIENAKKVVMKFNMMKPPERIIYYEGRRRELVDDATCRAVLRLIKEHTTAQLIATDTNPYTHGHRMPPDFNYLHHLKEFDVQFVDSNLPPFKDYDVPGGGSMFDRYTLSACFDDADAVVSVAK
;
A
#
# COMPACT_ATOMS: atom_id res chain seq x y z
N MET A 1 -25.69 7.68 20.65
CA MET A 1 -24.54 8.24 19.90
C MET A 1 -24.59 7.69 18.49
N GLN A 2 -24.68 8.54 17.46
CA GLN A 2 -24.50 8.10 16.08
C GLN A 2 -23.09 7.50 15.93
N GLU A 3 -23.00 6.32 15.32
CA GLU A 3 -21.72 5.72 15.03
C GLU A 3 -20.99 6.60 14.00
N LYS A 4 -19.76 7.03 14.31
CA LYS A 4 -18.96 7.84 13.38
C LYS A 4 -18.73 7.03 12.09
N GLN A 5 -18.96 7.65 10.93
CA GLN A 5 -18.84 7.02 9.62
C GLN A 5 -17.44 6.44 9.34
N PHE A 6 -16.40 7.02 9.94
CA PHE A 6 -15.01 6.60 9.80
C PHE A 6 -14.38 6.35 11.17
N LYS A 7 -13.50 5.34 11.25
CA LYS A 7 -12.78 4.94 12.46
C LYS A 7 -11.28 4.99 12.20
N VAL A 8 -10.54 5.56 13.15
CA VAL A 8 -9.07 5.62 13.15
C VAL A 8 -8.58 4.87 14.38
N ARG A 9 -7.54 4.06 14.21
CA ARG A 9 -6.85 3.36 15.30
C ARG A 9 -5.36 3.54 15.12
N ALA A 10 -4.67 3.76 16.23
CA ALA A 10 -3.24 3.99 16.27
C ALA A 10 -2.65 3.20 17.45
N ALA A 11 -1.41 2.78 17.30
CA ALA A 11 -0.62 2.20 18.36
C ALA A 11 0.81 2.74 18.28
N HIS A 12 1.47 2.83 19.42
CA HIS A 12 2.91 3.01 19.47
C HIS A 12 3.59 1.76 18.89
N CYS A 13 4.59 1.96 18.04
CA CYS A 13 5.45 0.92 17.51
C CYS A 13 6.90 1.39 17.60
N ASP A 14 7.73 0.68 18.37
CA ASP A 14 9.14 1.04 18.55
C ASP A 14 9.91 0.72 17.25
N TYR A 15 10.88 1.55 16.87
CA TYR A 15 11.66 1.32 15.65
C TYR A 15 12.49 0.03 15.71
N ARG A 16 12.75 -0.49 16.93
CA ARG A 16 13.42 -1.77 17.19
C ARG A 16 12.47 -2.96 17.21
N ALA A 17 11.16 -2.75 17.03
CA ALA A 17 10.17 -3.81 17.02
C ALA A 17 10.55 -4.88 15.97
N THR A 18 10.33 -6.14 16.29
CA THR A 18 10.54 -7.23 15.34
C THR A 18 9.45 -7.22 14.25
N GLU A 19 9.65 -7.95 13.16
CA GLU A 19 8.61 -8.12 12.13
C GLU A 19 7.32 -8.71 12.72
N GLU A 20 7.44 -9.65 13.67
CA GLU A 20 6.28 -10.24 14.35
C GLU A 20 5.58 -9.22 15.26
N ASP A 21 6.33 -8.40 16.01
CA ASP A 21 5.72 -7.34 16.85
C ASP A 21 4.97 -6.31 16.00
N ILE A 22 5.51 -5.95 14.83
CA ILE A 22 4.86 -5.07 13.87
C ILE A 22 3.58 -5.73 13.36
N TYR A 23 3.63 -6.98 12.90
CA TYR A 23 2.47 -7.73 12.43
C TYR A 23 1.38 -7.85 13.50
N GLN A 24 1.71 -8.25 14.73
CA GLN A 24 0.75 -8.35 15.84
C GLN A 24 0.15 -7.00 16.20
N THR A 25 0.95 -5.93 16.13
CA THR A 25 0.46 -4.57 16.34
C THR A 25 -0.53 -4.15 15.26
N LEU A 26 -0.19 -4.36 13.98
CA LEU A 26 -1.08 -4.10 12.85
C LEU A 26 -2.39 -4.85 13.04
N ARG A 27 -2.34 -6.17 13.20
CA ARG A 27 -3.52 -7.03 13.40
C ARG A 27 -4.40 -6.53 14.54
N ARG A 28 -3.82 -6.27 15.72
CA ARG A 28 -4.55 -5.74 16.89
C ARG A 28 -5.26 -4.40 16.61
N ILE A 29 -4.65 -3.50 15.83
CA ILE A 29 -5.26 -2.19 15.51
C ILE A 29 -6.20 -2.26 14.32
N THR A 30 -6.04 -3.19 13.39
CA THR A 30 -6.84 -3.27 12.17
C THR A 30 -8.02 -4.22 12.27
N ASP A 31 -7.93 -5.40 12.90
CA ASP A 31 -9.00 -6.42 12.85
C ASP A 31 -10.38 -5.89 13.27
N PRO A 32 -10.49 -5.04 14.31
CA PRO A 32 -11.78 -4.45 14.70
C PRO A 32 -12.36 -3.44 13.70
N LEU A 33 -11.61 -3.05 12.66
CA LEU A 33 -12.06 -2.17 11.57
C LEU A 33 -12.86 -2.95 10.52
N THR A 34 -13.89 -3.69 10.94
CA THR A 34 -14.67 -4.60 10.09
C THR A 34 -15.22 -3.92 8.83
N ARG A 35 -15.61 -2.63 8.92
CA ARG A 35 -16.04 -1.84 7.75
C ARG A 35 -14.94 -1.67 6.69
N ALA A 36 -13.67 -1.52 7.10
CA ALA A 36 -12.54 -1.39 6.19
C ALA A 36 -12.07 -2.74 5.65
N TRP A 37 -12.16 -3.80 6.47
CA TRP A 37 -11.81 -5.16 6.04
C TRP A 37 -12.81 -5.76 5.07
N LYS A 38 -14.12 -5.54 5.29
CA LYS A 38 -15.17 -6.19 4.50
C LYS A 38 -15.00 -6.05 2.97
N PRO A 39 -14.68 -4.88 2.39
CA PRO A 39 -14.40 -4.80 0.95
C PRO A 39 -13.20 -5.65 0.52
N ILE A 40 -12.13 -5.70 1.32
CA ILE A 40 -10.91 -6.47 1.02
C ILE A 40 -11.18 -7.99 1.08
N GLU A 41 -11.91 -8.43 2.11
CA GLU A 41 -12.27 -9.84 2.32
C GLU A 41 -13.21 -10.38 1.23
N ASN A 42 -14.03 -9.51 0.64
CA ASN A 42 -14.96 -9.88 -0.45
C ASN A 42 -14.42 -9.56 -1.86
N ALA A 43 -13.23 -8.98 -1.96
CA ALA A 43 -12.64 -8.57 -3.23
C ALA A 43 -12.24 -9.78 -4.08
N LYS A 44 -12.31 -9.61 -5.40
CA LYS A 44 -11.61 -10.45 -6.37
C LYS A 44 -10.27 -9.84 -6.75
N LYS A 45 -10.16 -8.51 -6.70
CA LYS A 45 -8.94 -7.75 -6.99
C LYS A 45 -8.73 -6.62 -5.96
N VAL A 46 -7.56 -6.62 -5.33
CA VAL A 46 -7.12 -5.58 -4.40
C VAL A 46 -5.90 -4.87 -4.96
N VAL A 47 -5.98 -3.55 -5.09
CA VAL A 47 -4.83 -2.72 -5.49
C VAL A 47 -4.22 -2.06 -4.27
N MET A 48 -2.90 -2.18 -4.12
CA MET A 48 -2.16 -1.69 -2.98
C MET A 48 -1.15 -0.63 -3.43
N LYS A 49 -1.26 0.58 -2.91
CA LYS A 49 -0.26 1.63 -3.10
C LYS A 49 0.70 1.62 -1.92
N PHE A 50 1.89 1.07 -2.14
CA PHE A 50 3.00 1.24 -1.21
C PHE A 50 3.82 2.45 -1.65
N ASN A 51 4.19 3.30 -0.71
CA ASN A 51 5.23 4.30 -0.92
C ASN A 51 6.57 3.55 -0.85
N MET A 52 7.06 3.00 -1.97
CA MET A 52 8.15 2.01 -2.00
C MET A 52 9.40 2.51 -2.72
N MET A 53 9.23 3.31 -3.78
CA MET A 53 10.34 3.57 -4.69
C MET A 53 11.39 4.52 -4.13
N LYS A 54 12.63 4.02 -3.99
CA LYS A 54 13.82 4.83 -3.70
C LYS A 54 15.01 4.20 -4.45
N PRO A 55 15.85 5.00 -5.14
CA PRO A 55 17.06 4.48 -5.76
C PRO A 55 17.95 3.79 -4.72
N PRO A 56 18.51 2.59 -4.99
CA PRO A 56 19.28 1.83 -4.00
C PRO A 56 20.39 2.63 -3.32
N GLU A 57 21.09 3.47 -4.07
CA GLU A 57 22.17 4.34 -3.59
C GLU A 57 21.70 5.49 -2.69
N ARG A 58 20.38 5.69 -2.56
CA ARG A 58 19.74 6.73 -1.74
C ARG A 58 18.88 6.18 -0.61
N ILE A 59 18.91 4.87 -0.37
CA ILE A 59 18.22 4.26 0.77
C ILE A 59 19.10 4.45 2.00
N ILE A 60 18.59 5.14 3.03
CA ILE A 60 19.31 5.35 4.28
C ILE A 60 18.72 4.45 5.35
N TYR A 61 19.59 3.66 5.98
CA TYR A 61 19.21 2.80 7.09
C TYR A 61 19.59 3.43 8.43
N TYR A 62 18.73 3.26 9.42
CA TYR A 62 19.00 3.52 10.83
C TYR A 62 18.62 2.27 11.62
N GLU A 63 19.58 1.65 12.31
CA GLU A 63 19.35 0.45 13.14
C GLU A 63 18.64 -0.67 12.35
N GLY A 64 19.06 -0.89 11.11
CA GLY A 64 18.47 -1.91 10.21
C GLY A 64 17.13 -1.54 9.58
N ARG A 65 16.57 -0.35 9.86
CA ARG A 65 15.31 0.14 9.29
C ARG A 65 15.52 1.22 8.24
N ARG A 66 14.76 1.16 7.14
CA ARG A 66 14.73 2.25 6.18
C ARG A 66 14.16 3.51 6.84
N ARG A 67 14.85 4.64 6.67
CA ARG A 67 14.39 5.94 7.18
C ARG A 67 13.27 6.48 6.33
N GLU A 68 13.47 6.48 5.02
CA GLU A 68 12.49 6.93 4.05
C GLU A 68 11.43 5.86 3.82
N LEU A 69 10.24 6.33 3.45
CA LEU A 69 9.20 5.48 2.87
C LEU A 69 8.76 4.35 3.82
N VAL A 70 7.94 3.44 3.33
CA VAL A 70 7.63 2.23 4.10
C VAL A 70 8.95 1.44 4.29
N ASP A 71 9.17 0.80 5.43
CA ASP A 71 10.31 -0.10 5.63
C ASP A 71 9.94 -1.55 5.31
N ASP A 72 10.95 -2.38 5.09
CA ASP A 72 10.80 -3.78 4.66
C ASP A 72 9.89 -4.60 5.59
N ALA A 73 10.06 -4.53 6.91
CA ALA A 73 9.23 -5.36 7.79
C ALA A 73 7.79 -4.86 7.87
N THR A 74 7.55 -3.55 7.80
CA THR A 74 6.20 -3.03 7.70
C THR A 74 5.53 -3.48 6.39
N CYS A 75 6.26 -3.46 5.27
CA CYS A 75 5.77 -3.98 4.00
C CYS A 75 5.38 -5.46 4.12
N ARG A 76 6.29 -6.31 4.60
CA ARG A 76 6.07 -7.74 4.77
C ARG A 76 4.91 -8.04 5.73
N ALA A 77 4.83 -7.34 6.86
CA ALA A 77 3.76 -7.51 7.83
C ALA A 77 2.38 -7.15 7.25
N VAL A 78 2.29 -6.07 6.45
CA VAL A 78 1.05 -5.70 5.75
C VAL A 78 0.69 -6.73 4.68
N LEU A 79 1.66 -7.18 3.88
CA LEU A 79 1.43 -8.20 2.85
C LEU A 79 0.94 -9.51 3.45
N ARG A 80 1.58 -9.97 4.54
CA ARG A 80 1.13 -11.14 5.31
C ARG A 80 -0.31 -10.96 5.80
N LEU A 81 -0.59 -9.84 6.46
CA LEU A 81 -1.92 -9.56 7.01
C LEU A 81 -3.01 -9.56 5.93
N ILE A 82 -2.76 -8.92 4.78
CA ILE A 82 -3.74 -8.88 3.68
C ILE A 82 -3.97 -10.30 3.13
N LYS A 83 -2.91 -11.10 2.92
CA LYS A 83 -3.06 -12.49 2.45
C LYS A 83 -3.80 -13.40 3.42
N GLU A 84 -3.76 -13.11 4.72
CA GLU A 84 -4.55 -13.85 5.71
C GLU A 84 -6.04 -13.49 5.67
N HIS A 85 -6.40 -12.28 5.22
CA HIS A 85 -7.78 -11.81 5.11
C HIS A 85 -8.43 -12.06 3.74
N THR A 86 -7.67 -12.29 2.67
CA THR A 86 -8.23 -12.46 1.33
C THR A 86 -7.43 -13.38 0.43
N THR A 87 -8.14 -14.02 -0.50
CA THR A 87 -7.56 -14.80 -1.61
C THR A 87 -7.62 -14.05 -2.94
N ALA A 88 -8.00 -12.77 -2.92
CA ALA A 88 -8.05 -11.90 -4.09
C ALA A 88 -6.71 -11.83 -4.84
N GLN A 89 -6.78 -11.47 -6.12
CA GLN A 89 -5.60 -11.02 -6.85
C GLN A 89 -5.06 -9.75 -6.19
N LEU A 90 -3.79 -9.79 -5.81
CA LEU A 90 -3.10 -8.66 -5.20
C LEU A 90 -2.20 -7.97 -6.23
N ILE A 91 -2.41 -6.67 -6.42
CA ILE A 91 -1.59 -5.83 -7.28
C ILE A 91 -1.03 -4.69 -6.44
N ALA A 92 0.30 -4.63 -6.30
CA ALA A 92 0.96 -3.43 -5.84
C ALA A 92 1.14 -2.44 -7.00
N THR A 93 1.05 -1.15 -6.71
CA THR A 93 1.40 -0.11 -7.67
C THR A 93 2.15 1.01 -6.97
N ASP A 94 3.11 1.61 -7.67
CA ASP A 94 3.79 2.81 -7.21
C ASP A 94 4.20 3.70 -8.39
N THR A 95 4.74 4.88 -8.08
CA THR A 95 5.25 5.87 -9.02
C THR A 95 6.73 6.13 -8.70
N ASN A 96 7.54 6.37 -9.71
CA ASN A 96 8.95 6.67 -9.59
C ASN A 96 9.26 8.13 -9.98
N PRO A 97 9.43 9.03 -8.99
CA PRO A 97 9.83 10.42 -9.28
C PRO A 97 11.34 10.60 -9.52
N TYR A 98 12.16 9.55 -9.36
CA TYR A 98 13.62 9.68 -9.28
C TYR A 98 14.38 9.40 -10.58
N THR A 99 13.86 8.53 -11.44
CA THR A 99 14.55 8.11 -12.66
C THR A 99 14.17 8.97 -13.86
N HIS A 100 15.07 9.06 -14.83
CA HIS A 100 14.77 9.68 -16.11
C HIS A 100 13.63 8.92 -16.80
N GLY A 101 12.57 9.64 -17.20
CA GLY A 101 11.37 9.04 -17.77
C GLY A 101 10.41 8.41 -16.75
N HIS A 102 10.69 8.53 -15.44
CA HIS A 102 9.81 8.14 -14.34
C HIS A 102 9.36 6.67 -14.31
N ARG A 103 10.13 5.78 -14.95
CA ARG A 103 9.80 4.35 -15.00
C ARG A 103 10.35 3.61 -13.80
N MET A 104 9.59 2.65 -13.30
CA MET A 104 10.08 1.72 -12.29
C MET A 104 11.18 0.83 -12.89
N PRO A 105 12.37 0.74 -12.27
CA PRO A 105 13.41 -0.17 -12.75
C PRO A 105 13.00 -1.63 -12.54
N PRO A 106 13.45 -2.59 -13.38
CA PRO A 106 13.07 -4.01 -13.27
C PRO A 106 13.43 -4.69 -11.95
N ASP A 107 14.35 -4.10 -11.18
CA ASP A 107 14.91 -4.59 -9.93
C ASP A 107 14.71 -3.59 -8.78
N PHE A 108 13.61 -2.82 -8.83
CA PHE A 108 13.30 -1.87 -7.75
C PHE A 108 13.28 -2.55 -6.38
N ASN A 109 13.66 -1.76 -5.38
CA ASN A 109 14.02 -2.16 -4.01
C ASN A 109 12.96 -2.93 -3.19
N TYR A 110 11.76 -3.17 -3.74
CA TYR A 110 10.63 -3.85 -3.11
C TYR A 110 10.16 -5.08 -3.87
N LEU A 111 10.62 -5.26 -5.12
CA LEU A 111 10.11 -6.31 -6.01
C LEU A 111 10.25 -7.71 -5.40
N HIS A 112 11.32 -7.95 -4.64
CA HIS A 112 11.56 -9.24 -3.99
C HIS A 112 10.51 -9.57 -2.92
N HIS A 113 10.06 -8.59 -2.13
CA HIS A 113 8.94 -8.79 -1.20
C HIS A 113 7.64 -9.07 -1.95
N LEU A 114 7.35 -8.30 -3.00
CA LEU A 114 6.13 -8.53 -3.79
C LEU A 114 6.11 -9.96 -4.38
N LYS A 115 7.24 -10.42 -4.92
CA LYS A 115 7.38 -11.79 -5.45
C LYS A 115 7.19 -12.86 -4.38
N GLU A 116 7.77 -12.67 -3.19
CA GLU A 116 7.63 -13.61 -2.08
C GLU A 116 6.17 -13.80 -1.65
N PHE A 117 5.39 -12.72 -1.69
CA PHE A 117 3.97 -12.75 -1.36
C PHE A 117 3.06 -12.96 -2.58
N ASP A 118 3.59 -13.33 -3.75
CA ASP A 118 2.81 -13.52 -4.99
C ASP A 118 1.92 -12.30 -5.33
N VAL A 119 2.50 -11.11 -5.21
CA VAL A 119 1.86 -9.84 -5.51
C VAL A 119 2.39 -9.31 -6.83
N GLN A 120 1.46 -9.03 -7.76
CA GLN A 120 1.79 -8.44 -9.05
C GLN A 120 2.16 -6.97 -8.88
N PHE A 121 2.89 -6.39 -9.83
CA PHE A 121 3.25 -4.98 -9.81
C PHE A 121 2.78 -4.27 -11.08
N VAL A 122 2.18 -3.09 -10.91
CA VAL A 122 1.86 -2.16 -12.00
C VAL A 122 2.59 -0.84 -11.77
N ASP A 123 3.35 -0.39 -12.76
CA ASP A 123 3.98 0.93 -12.77
C ASP A 123 2.93 2.02 -13.08
N SER A 124 2.59 2.84 -12.07
CA SER A 124 1.59 3.90 -12.23
C SER A 124 2.09 5.10 -13.06
N ASN A 125 3.37 5.15 -13.45
CA ASN A 125 3.87 6.16 -14.39
C ASN A 125 3.64 5.80 -15.86
N LEU A 126 3.19 4.58 -16.15
CA LEU A 126 2.94 4.11 -17.51
C LEU A 126 1.44 4.06 -17.82
N PRO A 127 1.04 4.34 -19.07
CA PRO A 127 -0.34 4.13 -19.51
C PRO A 127 -0.70 2.63 -19.43
N PRO A 128 -2.00 2.29 -19.39
CA PRO A 128 -3.15 3.19 -19.56
C PRO A 128 -3.50 4.01 -18.31
N PHE A 129 -4.00 5.23 -18.56
CA PHE A 129 -4.55 6.11 -17.54
C PHE A 129 -6.06 6.25 -17.72
N LYS A 130 -6.77 6.54 -16.64
CA LYS A 130 -8.21 6.82 -16.65
C LYS A 130 -8.53 8.01 -15.75
N ASP A 131 -9.60 8.72 -16.08
CA ASP A 131 -10.14 9.79 -15.25
C ASP A 131 -11.13 9.23 -14.22
N TYR A 132 -11.01 9.70 -12.98
CA TYR A 132 -11.84 9.31 -11.84
C TYR A 132 -12.45 10.55 -11.20
N ASP A 133 -13.78 10.58 -11.12
CA ASP A 133 -14.52 11.65 -10.44
C ASP A 133 -14.45 11.46 -8.92
N VAL A 134 -14.29 12.56 -8.19
CA VAL A 134 -14.22 12.56 -6.73
C VAL A 134 -15.64 12.59 -6.15
N PRO A 135 -16.03 11.61 -5.30
CA PRO A 135 -17.34 11.61 -4.69
C PRO A 135 -17.62 12.89 -3.89
N GLY A 136 -18.65 13.63 -4.30
CA GLY A 136 -19.08 14.88 -3.64
C GLY A 136 -18.28 16.14 -4.02
N GLY A 137 -17.37 16.06 -5.00
CA GLY A 137 -16.48 17.16 -5.39
C GLY A 137 -15.29 17.26 -4.44
N GLY A 138 -14.08 17.09 -4.96
CA GLY A 138 -12.87 17.10 -4.13
C GLY A 138 -12.47 18.50 -3.67
N SER A 139 -11.64 18.57 -2.62
CA SER A 139 -11.20 19.85 -2.03
C SER A 139 -10.20 20.62 -2.90
N MET A 140 -9.52 19.94 -3.82
CA MET A 140 -8.52 20.54 -4.72
C MET A 140 -8.93 20.39 -6.19
N PHE A 141 -9.30 19.18 -6.60
CA PHE A 141 -9.85 18.87 -7.91
C PHE A 141 -11.09 17.99 -7.74
N ASP A 142 -12.06 18.12 -8.66
CA ASP A 142 -13.24 17.27 -8.73
C ASP A 142 -12.99 15.98 -9.51
N ARG A 143 -11.84 15.87 -10.18
CA ARG A 143 -11.44 14.74 -11.01
C ARG A 143 -9.92 14.54 -11.03
N TYR A 144 -9.48 13.29 -11.05
CA TYR A 144 -8.07 12.91 -11.12
C TYR A 144 -7.80 11.92 -12.25
N THR A 145 -6.73 12.13 -13.01
CA THR A 145 -6.21 11.14 -13.95
C THR A 145 -5.20 10.24 -13.22
N LEU A 146 -5.49 8.95 -13.12
CA LEU A 146 -4.65 7.97 -12.41
C LEU A 146 -4.40 6.74 -13.29
N SER A 147 -3.54 5.82 -12.85
CA SER A 147 -3.34 4.53 -13.50
C SER A 147 -4.68 3.79 -13.62
N ALA A 148 -4.96 3.22 -14.80
CA ALA A 148 -6.19 2.47 -15.03
C ALA A 148 -6.25 1.16 -14.20
N CYS A 149 -5.18 0.76 -13.51
CA CYS A 149 -5.21 -0.41 -12.63
C CYS A 149 -6.21 -0.29 -11.48
N PHE A 150 -6.64 0.94 -11.14
CA PHE A 150 -7.67 1.20 -10.14
C PHE A 150 -9.10 1.04 -10.65
N ASP A 151 -9.32 0.94 -11.97
CA ASP A 151 -10.65 1.00 -12.58
C ASP A 151 -11.57 -0.17 -12.16
N ASP A 152 -11.00 -1.36 -12.14
CA ASP A 152 -11.65 -2.63 -11.80
C ASP A 152 -11.21 -3.16 -10.42
N ALA A 153 -10.65 -2.31 -9.58
CA ALA A 153 -10.28 -2.68 -8.21
C ALA A 153 -11.53 -2.74 -7.32
N ASP A 154 -11.76 -3.87 -6.65
CA ASP A 154 -12.85 -4.00 -5.67
C ASP A 154 -12.52 -3.29 -4.34
N ALA A 155 -11.23 -3.24 -4.01
CA ALA A 155 -10.71 -2.54 -2.84
C ALA A 155 -9.32 -1.95 -3.11
N VAL A 156 -9.02 -0.86 -2.44
CA VAL A 156 -7.72 -0.20 -2.49
C VAL A 156 -7.14 -0.07 -1.09
N VAL A 157 -5.88 -0.44 -0.93
CA VAL A 157 -5.10 -0.27 0.31
C VAL A 157 -3.98 0.73 0.07
N SER A 158 -3.83 1.71 0.93
CA SER A 158 -2.73 2.67 0.89
C SER A 158 -1.83 2.46 2.11
N VAL A 159 -0.52 2.35 1.89
CA VAL A 159 0.49 2.15 2.93
C VAL A 159 1.53 3.26 2.82
N ALA A 160 1.70 4.03 3.89
CA ALA A 160 2.59 5.18 3.94
C ALA A 160 3.27 5.33 5.30
N LYS A 161 4.38 6.05 5.31
CA LYS A 161 5.16 6.49 6.47
C LYS A 161 5.44 7.98 6.33
#